data_AF-A0A3N4I6D2-F1
#
_entry.id   AF-A0A3N4I6D2-F1
#
_cell.length_a   1.000
_cell.length_b   1.000
_cell.length_c   1.000
_cell.angle_alpha   90.00
_cell.angle_beta   90.00
_cell.angle_gamma   90.00
#
_symmetry.space_group_name_H-M   'P 1'
#
loop_
_entity.id
_entity.type
_entity.pdbx_description
1 polymer ?
#
loop_
_entity_poly.entity_id
_entity_poly.type
_entity_poly.pdbx_seq_one_letter_code
_entity_poly.pdbx_strand_id
1 'polypeptide(L)'
;MEVAGLVVGIIPLTISALEAYQTMCDAIGVIRNHSEAFRSLHVRLRASFFIYRKAVERMLYPLSLSESELEKCGYLDSEKILLLWYTPKEKEKLESCLGAKQCHMYQGLITMFFERIKTLVVDLKLNKECKPLWIGNDGTVDDLRQYKFIGSYSKWRKVRAGLKDRSFQKQLDAIEEDAKRIQYLVDLDLGAAPDQALRKQAAPNTRRQKTESKYLRSITMAATKFYRLLDSWSAFCPNPCGYTHKASLQISEFLGDPHEATQQTAQLQHGEDHSYTSVHLKTLFLLDRIGAQPTWNWKAVDVEPRLQLQPASTITRCELTSHEMPYTFGTFN
;
A
#
# COMPACT_ATOMS: atom_id res chain seq x y z
N MET A 1 -30.86 17.22 -0.95
CA MET A 1 -30.07 16.00 -1.21
C MET A 1 -28.96 15.98 -0.19
N GLU A 2 -29.16 15.26 0.90
CA GLU A 2 -28.12 14.99 1.88
C GLU A 2 -27.11 14.01 1.28
N VAL A 3 -25.85 14.43 1.15
CA VAL A 3 -24.71 13.51 1.11
C VAL A 3 -24.43 13.10 2.56
N ALA A 4 -25.44 12.58 3.26
CA ALA A 4 -25.35 12.13 4.66
C ALA A 4 -24.88 10.68 4.68
N GLY A 5 -23.60 10.54 4.43
CA GLY A 5 -22.84 9.35 4.71
C GLY A 5 -21.42 9.84 4.81
N LEU A 6 -20.98 10.11 6.03
CA LEU A 6 -19.60 10.45 6.34
C LEU A 6 -18.75 9.24 5.94
N VAL A 7 -18.36 9.17 4.67
CA VAL A 7 -17.58 8.05 4.13
C VAL A 7 -16.24 8.10 4.84
N VAL A 8 -16.05 7.16 5.77
CA VAL A 8 -14.76 6.94 6.41
C VAL A 8 -13.76 6.64 5.30
N GLY A 9 -12.69 7.41 5.23
CA GLY A 9 -11.67 7.23 4.20
C GLY A 9 -12.07 7.69 2.80
N ILE A 10 -12.86 8.78 2.64
CA ILE A 10 -13.17 9.34 1.31
C ILE A 10 -11.91 9.60 0.47
N ILE A 11 -10.81 10.02 1.09
CA ILE A 11 -9.55 10.30 0.40
C ILE A 11 -8.88 9.01 -0.11
N PRO A 12 -8.55 8.01 0.73
CA PRO A 12 -7.98 6.76 0.25
C PRO A 12 -8.87 6.06 -0.78
N LEU A 13 -10.20 6.13 -0.64
CA LEU A 13 -11.12 5.58 -1.65
C LEU A 13 -11.03 6.31 -2.99
N THR A 14 -10.94 7.64 -2.98
CA THR A 14 -10.76 8.43 -4.21
C THR A 14 -9.42 8.13 -4.88
N ILE A 15 -8.35 7.94 -4.10
CA ILE A 15 -7.03 7.51 -4.60
C ILE A 15 -7.15 6.14 -5.30
N SER A 16 -7.76 5.15 -4.65
CA SER A 16 -8.00 3.83 -5.24
C SER A 16 -8.88 3.89 -6.49
N ALA A 17 -9.86 4.79 -6.53
CA ALA A 17 -10.69 4.98 -7.71
C ALA A 17 -9.89 5.52 -8.90
N LEU A 18 -8.97 6.48 -8.67
CA LEU A 18 -8.09 7.00 -9.73
C LEU A 18 -7.15 5.91 -10.27
N GLU A 19 -6.64 5.04 -9.41
CA GLU A 19 -5.84 3.87 -9.82
C GLU A 19 -6.69 2.90 -10.66
N ALA A 20 -7.94 2.63 -10.28
CA ALA A 20 -8.85 1.82 -11.08
C ALA A 20 -9.18 2.45 -12.45
N TYR A 21 -9.35 3.77 -12.52
CA TYR A 21 -9.50 4.50 -13.79
C TYR A 21 -8.26 4.37 -14.68
N GLN A 22 -7.06 4.47 -14.10
CA GLN A 22 -5.80 4.26 -14.82
C GLN A 22 -5.75 2.85 -15.41
N THR A 23 -5.97 1.82 -14.58
CA THR A 23 -5.96 0.41 -15.01
C THR A 23 -6.97 0.14 -16.14
N MET A 24 -8.18 0.70 -16.04
CA MET A 24 -9.18 0.62 -17.11
C MET A 24 -8.68 1.26 -18.41
N CYS A 25 -8.05 2.44 -18.33
CA CYS A 25 -7.52 3.13 -19.52
C CYS A 25 -6.36 2.34 -20.16
N ASP A 26 -5.48 1.76 -19.34
CA ASP A 26 -4.36 0.95 -19.84
C ASP A 26 -4.83 -0.30 -20.59
N ALA A 27 -5.91 -0.93 -20.12
CA ALA A 27 -6.48 -2.13 -20.75
C ALA A 27 -7.21 -1.85 -22.07
N ILE A 28 -7.79 -0.65 -22.26
CA ILE A 28 -8.74 -0.39 -23.35
C ILE A 28 -8.15 0.61 -24.34
N GLY A 29 -7.74 0.08 -25.51
CA GLY A 29 -7.00 0.84 -26.54
C GLY A 29 -7.62 2.18 -26.95
N VAL A 30 -8.96 2.26 -27.04
CA VAL A 30 -9.68 3.48 -27.47
C VAL A 30 -9.54 4.64 -26.47
N ILE A 31 -9.30 4.36 -25.19
CA ILE A 31 -9.20 5.36 -24.12
C ILE A 31 -7.82 5.41 -23.47
N ARG A 32 -6.84 4.65 -23.99
CA ARG A 32 -5.49 4.53 -23.45
C ARG A 32 -4.74 5.85 -23.35
N ASN A 33 -5.03 6.80 -24.25
CA ASN A 33 -4.46 8.16 -24.21
C ASN A 33 -4.83 8.96 -22.95
N HIS A 34 -5.80 8.51 -22.16
CA HIS A 34 -6.18 9.14 -20.90
C HIS A 34 -5.49 8.52 -19.66
N SER A 35 -4.77 7.39 -19.82
CA SER A 35 -4.11 6.69 -18.70
C SER A 35 -3.11 7.58 -17.96
N GLU A 36 -2.24 8.27 -18.69
CA GLU A 36 -1.23 9.15 -18.09
C GLU A 36 -1.86 10.30 -17.29
N ALA A 37 -2.99 10.83 -17.75
CA ALA A 37 -3.70 11.87 -17.02
C ALA A 37 -4.23 11.33 -15.69
N PHE A 38 -4.84 10.13 -15.65
CA PHE A 38 -5.26 9.51 -14.39
C PHE A 38 -4.10 9.16 -13.48
N ARG A 39 -3.00 8.63 -14.02
CA ARG A 39 -1.76 8.39 -13.27
C ARG A 39 -1.25 9.67 -12.60
N SER A 40 -1.22 10.78 -13.34
CA SER A 40 -0.84 12.09 -12.81
C SER A 40 -1.78 12.53 -11.69
N LEU A 41 -3.10 12.41 -11.88
CA LEU A 41 -4.08 12.77 -10.85
C LEU A 41 -3.89 11.92 -9.58
N HIS A 42 -3.70 10.60 -9.75
CA HIS A 42 -3.48 9.65 -8.65
C HIS A 42 -2.25 10.01 -7.82
N VAL A 43 -1.09 10.20 -8.44
CA VAL A 43 0.17 10.53 -7.75
C VAL A 43 0.04 11.86 -7.01
N ARG A 44 -0.56 12.86 -7.65
CA ARG A 44 -0.76 14.19 -7.07
C ARG A 44 -1.67 14.15 -5.84
N LEU A 45 -2.86 13.56 -5.97
CA LEU A 45 -3.80 13.43 -4.85
C LEU A 45 -3.18 12.66 -3.68
N ARG A 46 -2.44 11.58 -3.97
CA ARG A 46 -1.74 10.79 -2.94
C ARG A 46 -0.68 11.62 -2.20
N ALA A 47 0.06 12.47 -2.91
CA ALA A 47 1.02 13.39 -2.30
C ALA A 47 0.33 14.46 -1.44
N SER A 48 -0.75 15.08 -1.94
CA SER A 48 -1.55 16.05 -1.16
C SER A 48 -2.10 15.42 0.11
N PHE A 49 -2.60 14.19 0.00
CA PHE A 49 -3.13 13.46 1.13
C PHE A 49 -2.05 13.13 2.16
N PHE A 50 -0.86 12.74 1.72
CA PHE A 50 0.27 12.51 2.63
C PHE A 50 0.63 13.78 3.41
N ILE A 51 0.69 14.94 2.74
CA ILE A 51 0.94 16.25 3.38
C ILE A 51 -0.16 16.57 4.40
N TYR A 52 -1.42 16.49 3.98
CA TYR A 52 -2.58 16.71 4.84
C TYR A 52 -2.56 15.80 6.07
N ARG A 53 -2.40 14.49 5.87
CA ARG A 53 -2.37 13.50 6.95
C ARG A 53 -1.27 13.80 7.95
N LYS A 54 -0.07 14.17 7.49
CA LYS A 54 1.05 14.54 8.39
C LYS A 54 0.77 15.82 9.17
N ALA A 55 0.21 16.82 8.53
CA ALA A 55 -0.19 18.06 9.20
C ALA A 55 -1.25 17.78 10.28
N VAL A 56 -2.26 16.98 9.95
CA VAL A 56 -3.32 16.57 10.87
C VAL A 56 -2.78 15.73 12.03
N GLU A 57 -1.93 14.73 11.77
CA GLU A 57 -1.30 13.91 12.82
C GLU A 57 -0.56 14.80 13.84
N ARG A 58 0.16 15.82 13.35
CA ARG A 58 0.85 16.79 14.20
C ARG A 58 -0.12 17.70 14.95
N MET A 59 -1.17 18.19 14.29
CA MET A 59 -2.21 19.01 14.90
C MET A 59 -2.94 18.27 16.03
N LEU A 60 -3.20 16.98 15.87
CA LEU A 60 -3.92 16.15 16.84
C LEU A 60 -3.02 15.58 17.94
N TYR A 61 -1.70 15.66 17.78
CA TYR A 61 -0.75 15.12 18.75
C TYR A 61 -0.99 15.55 20.21
N PRO A 62 -1.30 16.83 20.52
CA PRO A 62 -1.52 17.26 21.89
C PRO A 62 -2.73 16.60 22.56
N LEU A 63 -3.67 16.04 21.79
CA LEU A 63 -4.81 15.32 22.34
C LEU A 63 -4.42 14.02 23.04
N SER A 64 -3.21 13.50 22.75
CA SER A 64 -2.71 12.21 23.26
C SER A 64 -3.62 11.04 22.89
N LEU A 65 -4.23 11.10 21.71
CA LEU A 65 -5.02 10.00 21.15
C LEU A 65 -4.08 8.84 20.80
N SER A 66 -4.50 7.61 21.11
CA SER A 66 -3.79 6.42 20.66
C SER A 66 -3.84 6.29 19.14
N GLU A 67 -2.85 5.63 18.55
CA GLU A 67 -2.83 5.33 17.11
C GLU A 67 -4.09 4.57 16.68
N SER A 68 -4.55 3.62 17.52
CA SER A 68 -5.82 2.92 17.32
C SER A 68 -7.02 3.86 17.30
N GLU A 69 -7.06 4.93 18.09
CA GLU A 69 -8.17 5.89 18.07
C GLU A 69 -8.10 6.79 16.83
N LEU A 70 -6.91 7.26 16.46
CA LEU A 70 -6.72 8.06 15.24
C LEU A 70 -7.19 7.32 13.99
N GLU A 71 -6.84 6.03 13.88
CA GLU A 71 -7.21 5.20 12.74
C GLU A 71 -8.65 4.68 12.81
N LYS A 72 -9.09 4.09 13.92
CA LYS A 72 -10.46 3.53 14.02
C LYS A 72 -11.53 4.60 13.95
N CYS A 73 -11.26 5.78 14.51
CA CYS A 73 -12.22 6.88 14.43
C CYS A 73 -12.17 7.59 13.08
N GLY A 74 -11.17 7.33 12.21
CA GLY A 74 -11.07 7.92 10.88
C GLY A 74 -10.86 9.43 10.90
N TYR A 75 -10.14 9.95 11.89
CA TYR A 75 -9.87 11.39 11.99
C TYR A 75 -8.85 11.86 10.95
N LEU A 76 -8.01 10.96 10.44
CA LEU A 76 -6.93 11.33 9.52
C LEU A 76 -7.37 11.40 8.06
N ASP A 77 -8.54 10.85 7.73
CA ASP A 77 -8.95 10.55 6.37
C ASP A 77 -10.45 10.81 6.10
N SER A 78 -11.14 11.44 7.05
CA SER A 78 -12.54 11.85 6.90
C SER A 78 -12.85 13.16 7.63
N GLU A 79 -14.00 13.75 7.31
CA GLU A 79 -14.53 14.95 7.98
C GLU A 79 -14.82 14.74 9.47
N LYS A 80 -14.72 13.51 9.99
CA LYS A 80 -14.85 13.22 11.44
C LYS A 80 -13.90 14.05 12.29
N ILE A 81 -12.76 14.47 11.75
CA ILE A 81 -11.85 15.37 12.47
C ILE A 81 -12.54 16.65 12.95
N LEU A 82 -13.52 17.17 12.19
CA LEU A 82 -14.27 18.37 12.54
C LEU A 82 -15.07 18.15 13.84
N LEU A 83 -15.44 16.91 14.16
CA LEU A 83 -16.15 16.55 15.40
C LEU A 83 -15.33 16.87 16.65
N LEU A 84 -13.99 16.88 16.56
CA LEU A 84 -13.09 17.15 17.70
C LEU A 84 -13.26 18.57 18.25
N TRP A 85 -13.75 19.52 17.44
CA TRP A 85 -14.04 20.87 17.90
C TRP A 85 -15.42 21.02 18.55
N TYR A 86 -16.30 20.02 18.42
CA TYR A 86 -17.60 20.02 19.08
C TYR A 86 -17.58 19.30 20.42
N THR A 87 -16.58 18.46 20.68
CA THR A 87 -16.41 17.83 21.99
C THR A 87 -15.66 18.78 22.94
N PRO A 88 -16.24 19.20 24.07
CA PRO A 88 -15.68 20.27 24.91
C PRO A 88 -14.24 20.04 25.36
N LYS A 89 -13.90 18.80 25.72
CA LYS A 89 -12.58 18.41 26.23
C LYS A 89 -11.50 18.50 25.14
N GLU A 90 -11.79 17.96 23.96
CA GLU A 90 -10.89 17.97 22.81
C GLU A 90 -10.76 19.40 22.26
N LYS A 91 -11.86 20.13 22.20
CA LYS A 91 -11.88 21.56 21.83
C LYS A 91 -10.95 22.37 22.72
N GLU A 92 -11.07 22.27 24.05
CA GLU A 92 -10.24 23.03 24.99
C GLU A 92 -8.74 22.73 24.80
N LYS A 93 -8.39 21.45 24.56
CA LYS A 93 -7.01 21.05 24.27
C LYS A 93 -6.52 21.57 22.92
N LEU A 94 -7.36 21.54 21.87
CA LEU A 94 -7.00 22.11 20.58
C LEU A 94 -6.83 23.62 20.67
N GLU A 95 -7.70 24.32 21.40
CA GLU A 95 -7.63 25.76 21.61
C GLU A 95 -6.42 26.18 22.45
N SER A 96 -6.00 25.37 23.42
CA SER A 96 -4.80 25.65 24.22
C SER A 96 -3.51 25.46 23.42
N CYS A 97 -3.49 24.55 22.45
CA CYS A 97 -2.30 24.23 21.66
C CYS A 97 -2.19 25.05 20.37
N LEU A 98 -3.31 25.22 19.66
CA LEU A 98 -3.39 25.94 18.39
C LEU A 98 -3.84 27.40 18.57
N GLY A 99 -4.16 27.82 19.79
CA GLY A 99 -4.71 29.15 20.06
C GLY A 99 -6.20 29.27 19.70
N ALA A 100 -7.01 29.68 20.68
CA ALA A 100 -8.46 29.81 20.55
C ALA A 100 -8.91 30.68 19.34
N LYS A 101 -8.13 31.72 19.02
CA LYS A 101 -8.44 32.61 17.89
C LYS A 101 -8.20 31.96 16.53
N GLN A 102 -7.41 30.90 16.42
CA GLN A 102 -7.03 30.31 15.14
C GLN A 102 -7.82 29.04 14.81
N CYS A 103 -8.45 28.39 15.80
CA CYS A 103 -9.21 27.14 15.59
C CYS A 103 -10.27 27.20 14.49
N HIS A 104 -10.94 28.35 14.32
CA HIS A 104 -11.92 28.53 13.23
C HIS A 104 -11.27 28.50 11.83
N MET A 105 -10.01 28.94 11.70
CA MET A 105 -9.26 28.89 10.44
C MET A 105 -8.94 27.44 10.05
N TYR A 106 -8.52 26.63 11.03
CA TYR A 106 -8.28 25.19 10.83
C TYR A 106 -9.55 24.47 10.37
N GLN A 107 -10.67 24.68 11.07
CA GLN A 107 -11.96 24.10 10.70
C GLN A 107 -12.38 24.51 9.28
N GLY A 108 -12.25 25.80 8.95
CA GLY A 108 -12.59 26.33 7.63
C GLY A 108 -11.75 25.68 6.52
N LEU A 109 -10.42 25.62 6.70
CA LEU A 109 -9.53 25.00 5.70
C LEU A 109 -9.78 23.50 5.53
N ILE A 110 -9.98 22.76 6.63
CA ILE A 110 -10.29 21.33 6.56
C ILE A 110 -11.63 21.09 5.87
N THR A 111 -12.64 21.91 6.17
CA THR A 111 -13.95 21.83 5.51
C THR A 111 -13.82 22.08 4.01
N MET A 112 -13.11 23.15 3.61
CA MET A 112 -12.86 23.44 2.19
C MET A 112 -12.13 22.29 1.49
N PHE A 113 -11.10 21.72 2.14
CA PHE A 113 -10.34 20.60 1.62
C PHE A 113 -11.24 19.40 1.29
N PHE A 114 -12.11 18.99 2.21
CA PHE A 114 -13.02 17.86 1.98
C PHE A 114 -14.14 18.18 0.99
N GLU A 115 -14.69 19.39 0.96
CA GLU A 115 -15.69 19.78 -0.05
C GLU A 115 -15.13 19.71 -1.47
N ARG A 116 -13.84 20.07 -1.66
CA ARG A 116 -13.17 19.89 -2.96
C ARG A 116 -12.98 18.42 -3.31
N ILE A 117 -12.63 17.56 -2.35
CA ILE A 117 -12.53 16.11 -2.57
C ILE A 117 -13.90 15.54 -2.95
N LYS A 118 -14.98 15.92 -2.25
CA LYS A 118 -16.36 15.50 -2.59
C LYS A 118 -16.75 15.94 -4.01
N THR A 119 -16.40 17.16 -4.38
CA THR A 119 -16.62 17.67 -5.75
C THR A 119 -15.89 16.79 -6.77
N LEU A 120 -14.63 16.44 -6.50
CA LEU A 120 -13.85 15.54 -7.36
C LEU A 120 -14.50 14.15 -7.47
N VAL A 121 -14.98 13.57 -6.37
CA VAL A 121 -15.71 12.28 -6.35
C VAL A 121 -16.95 12.32 -7.25
N VAL A 122 -17.74 13.39 -7.16
CA VAL A 122 -18.95 13.57 -7.98
C VAL A 122 -18.61 13.72 -9.46
N ASP A 123 -17.56 14.46 -9.79
CA ASP A 123 -17.17 14.69 -11.18
C ASP A 123 -16.52 13.46 -11.81
N LEU A 124 -15.79 12.66 -11.01
CA LEU A 124 -15.30 11.32 -11.38
C LEU A 124 -16.41 10.27 -11.48
N LYS A 125 -17.68 10.61 -11.24
CA LYS A 125 -18.83 9.70 -11.35
C LYS A 125 -18.67 8.42 -10.51
N LEU A 126 -18.13 8.57 -9.30
CA LEU A 126 -18.04 7.49 -8.34
C LEU A 126 -19.41 7.20 -7.71
N ASN A 127 -19.61 6.00 -7.16
CA ASN A 127 -20.79 5.67 -6.36
C ASN A 127 -20.69 6.28 -4.94
N LYS A 128 -21.67 5.98 -4.09
CA LYS A 128 -21.73 6.49 -2.70
C LYS A 128 -20.57 5.98 -1.85
N GLU A 129 -20.02 4.83 -2.21
CA GLU A 129 -18.87 4.19 -1.59
C GLU A 129 -17.54 4.69 -2.17
N CYS A 130 -17.56 5.77 -2.97
CA CYS A 130 -16.39 6.36 -3.64
C CYS A 130 -15.63 5.36 -4.53
N LYS A 131 -16.33 4.37 -5.09
CA LYS A 131 -15.82 3.40 -6.05
C LYS A 131 -16.30 3.72 -7.47
N PRO A 132 -15.52 3.38 -8.51
CA PRO A 132 -16.02 3.43 -9.88
C PRO A 132 -17.24 2.53 -10.08
N LEU A 133 -18.16 2.91 -10.97
CA LEU A 133 -19.47 2.23 -11.14
C LEU A 133 -19.38 0.78 -11.63
N TRP A 134 -18.21 0.36 -12.10
CA TRP A 134 -17.93 -1.00 -12.56
C TRP A 134 -17.16 -1.85 -11.55
N ILE A 135 -16.87 -1.31 -10.36
CA ILE A 135 -16.25 -2.06 -9.27
C ILE A 135 -17.31 -2.44 -8.26
N GLY A 136 -17.38 -3.74 -7.93
CA GLY A 136 -18.28 -4.30 -6.92
C GLY A 136 -17.94 -3.87 -5.49
N ASN A 137 -18.84 -4.16 -4.56
CA ASN A 137 -18.60 -3.88 -3.14
C ASN A 137 -17.45 -4.73 -2.57
N ASP A 138 -17.25 -5.93 -3.13
CA ASP A 138 -16.15 -6.85 -2.87
C ASP A 138 -14.83 -6.47 -3.55
N GLY A 139 -14.81 -5.40 -4.35
CA GLY A 139 -13.63 -4.97 -5.10
C GLY A 139 -13.42 -5.69 -6.43
N THR A 140 -14.33 -6.59 -6.83
CA THR A 140 -14.26 -7.27 -8.12
C THR A 140 -14.58 -6.30 -9.27
N VAL A 141 -13.94 -6.50 -10.42
CA VAL A 141 -14.19 -5.74 -11.64
C VAL A 141 -15.29 -6.43 -12.44
N ASP A 142 -16.38 -5.71 -12.71
CA ASP A 142 -17.46 -6.18 -13.59
C ASP A 142 -17.20 -5.64 -15.01
N ASP A 143 -16.65 -6.51 -15.87
CA ASP A 143 -16.27 -6.17 -17.25
C ASP A 143 -17.46 -5.65 -18.08
N LEU A 144 -18.66 -6.20 -17.85
CA LEU A 144 -19.88 -5.77 -18.55
C LEU A 144 -20.27 -4.34 -18.12
N ARG A 145 -20.17 -4.03 -16.82
CA ARG A 145 -20.39 -2.65 -16.33
C ARG A 145 -19.31 -1.70 -16.79
N GLN A 146 -18.06 -2.14 -16.87
CA GLN A 146 -16.95 -1.34 -17.36
C GLN A 146 -17.16 -0.97 -18.84
N TYR A 147 -17.50 -1.96 -19.67
CA TYR A 147 -17.83 -1.73 -21.08
C TYR A 147 -19.04 -0.81 -21.24
N LYS A 148 -20.11 -1.02 -20.45
CA LYS A 148 -21.29 -0.15 -20.43
C LYS A 148 -20.95 1.27 -19.96
N PHE A 149 -20.02 1.44 -19.02
CA PHE A 149 -19.60 2.76 -18.55
C PHE A 149 -18.89 3.54 -19.66
N ILE A 150 -17.99 2.89 -20.39
CA ILE A 150 -17.23 3.49 -21.50
C ILE A 150 -18.14 3.77 -22.70
N GLY A 151 -19.01 2.82 -23.05
CA GLY A 151 -20.03 2.98 -24.08
C GLY A 151 -21.14 3.97 -23.69
N SER A 152 -21.29 4.28 -22.40
CA SER A 152 -22.27 5.26 -21.94
C SER A 152 -21.87 6.66 -22.38
N TYR A 153 -22.65 7.17 -23.34
CA TYR A 153 -22.51 8.51 -23.88
C TYR A 153 -22.48 9.62 -22.83
N SER A 154 -23.15 9.43 -21.68
CA SER A 154 -23.28 10.47 -20.65
C SER A 154 -22.23 10.37 -19.53
N LYS A 155 -21.86 9.17 -19.09
CA LYS A 155 -20.97 8.97 -17.93
C LYS A 155 -19.51 9.19 -18.29
N TRP A 156 -18.97 8.36 -19.18
CA TRP A 156 -17.58 8.47 -19.60
C TRP A 156 -17.28 9.81 -20.26
N ARG A 157 -18.21 10.34 -21.08
CA ARG A 157 -18.03 11.66 -21.69
C ARG A 157 -17.80 12.77 -20.68
N LYS A 158 -18.52 12.77 -19.55
CA LYS A 158 -18.35 13.78 -18.50
C LYS A 158 -16.96 13.67 -17.86
N VAL A 159 -16.53 12.45 -17.53
CA VAL A 159 -15.18 12.21 -16.99
C VAL A 159 -14.11 12.62 -18.00
N ARG A 160 -14.27 12.25 -19.27
CA ARG A 160 -13.39 12.63 -20.37
C ARG A 160 -13.35 14.13 -20.61
N ALA A 161 -14.49 14.81 -20.51
CA ALA A 161 -14.56 16.26 -20.61
C ALA A 161 -13.74 16.90 -19.49
N GLY A 162 -13.89 16.40 -18.26
CA GLY A 162 -13.14 16.87 -17.10
C GLY A 162 -11.60 16.71 -17.21
N LEU A 163 -11.16 15.67 -17.92
CA LEU A 163 -9.74 15.51 -18.27
C LEU A 163 -9.30 16.49 -19.37
N LYS A 164 -10.14 16.72 -20.39
CA LYS A 164 -9.82 17.58 -21.54
C LYS A 164 -9.79 19.06 -21.17
N ASP A 165 -10.73 19.51 -20.35
CA ASP A 165 -10.84 20.91 -19.90
C ASP A 165 -9.92 21.25 -18.71
N ARG A 166 -9.16 20.25 -18.24
CA ARG A 166 -8.27 20.31 -17.08
C ARG A 166 -8.99 20.67 -15.77
N SER A 167 -10.30 20.45 -15.67
CA SER A 167 -11.05 20.71 -14.45
C SER A 167 -10.57 19.86 -13.28
N PHE A 168 -10.22 18.58 -13.52
CA PHE A 168 -9.65 17.71 -12.48
C PHE A 168 -8.30 18.21 -12.00
N GLN A 169 -7.45 18.70 -12.89
CA GLN A 169 -6.17 19.29 -12.52
C GLN A 169 -6.37 20.54 -11.68
N LYS A 170 -7.28 21.46 -12.06
CA LYS A 170 -7.60 22.65 -11.26
C LYS A 170 -8.14 22.30 -9.87
N GLN A 171 -8.98 21.27 -9.77
CA GLN A 171 -9.47 20.78 -8.47
C GLN A 171 -8.31 20.23 -7.63
N LEU A 172 -7.39 19.46 -8.21
CA LEU A 172 -6.21 18.98 -7.49
C LEU A 172 -5.23 20.08 -7.12
N ASP A 173 -5.00 21.07 -7.98
CA ASP A 173 -4.17 22.24 -7.67
C ASP A 173 -4.69 22.92 -6.38
N ALA A 174 -6.01 23.02 -6.27
CA ALA A 174 -6.65 23.61 -5.11
C ALA A 174 -6.62 22.71 -3.85
N ILE A 175 -6.78 21.39 -4.00
CA ILE A 175 -6.63 20.42 -2.90
C ILE A 175 -5.18 20.43 -2.37
N GLU A 176 -4.19 20.50 -3.27
CA GLU A 176 -2.78 20.62 -2.92
C GLU A 176 -2.48 21.91 -2.15
N GLU A 177 -3.04 23.02 -2.61
CA GLU A 177 -2.89 24.31 -1.96
C GLU A 177 -3.52 24.32 -0.56
N ASP A 178 -4.73 23.76 -0.40
CA ASP A 178 -5.37 23.63 0.90
C ASP A 178 -4.55 22.75 1.86
N ALA A 179 -4.02 21.61 1.38
CA ALA A 179 -3.14 20.74 2.18
C ALA A 179 -1.86 21.47 2.64
N LYS A 180 -1.23 22.23 1.74
CA LYS A 180 -0.03 23.04 2.06
C LYS A 180 -0.35 24.15 3.05
N ARG A 181 -1.50 24.82 2.94
CA ARG A 181 -1.93 25.86 3.90
C ARG A 181 -2.18 25.28 5.28
N ILE A 182 -2.85 24.13 5.36
CA ILE A 182 -3.05 23.41 6.63
C ILE A 182 -1.68 23.09 7.24
N GLN A 183 -0.77 22.50 6.46
CA GLN A 183 0.59 22.21 6.94
C GLN A 183 1.31 23.47 7.42
N TYR A 184 1.29 24.55 6.64
CA TYR A 184 1.94 25.81 6.98
C TYR A 184 1.44 26.39 8.31
N LEU A 185 0.12 26.38 8.55
CA LEU A 185 -0.44 26.85 9.82
C LEU A 185 0.01 25.97 10.98
N VAL A 186 -0.05 24.65 10.82
CA VAL A 186 0.43 23.69 11.84
C VAL A 186 1.91 23.94 12.16
N ASP A 187 2.73 24.17 11.14
CA ASP A 187 4.16 24.46 11.30
C ASP A 187 4.42 25.80 12.00
N LEU A 188 3.59 26.81 11.74
CA LEU A 188 3.69 28.12 12.36
C LEU A 188 3.33 28.06 13.86
N ASP A 189 2.23 27.39 14.20
CA ASP A 189 1.68 27.42 15.56
C ASP A 189 2.33 26.38 16.48
N LEU A 190 2.73 25.22 15.96
CA LEU A 190 3.40 24.17 16.73
C LEU A 190 4.93 24.17 16.59
N GLY A 191 5.47 25.03 15.73
CA GLY A 191 6.89 25.09 15.40
C GLY A 191 7.34 24.01 14.40
N ALA A 192 8.34 24.34 13.59
CA ALA A 192 8.82 23.52 12.47
C ALA A 192 9.68 22.30 12.86
N ALA A 193 9.93 22.01 14.15
CA ALA A 193 10.76 20.85 14.52
C ALA A 193 10.55 20.28 15.94
N PRO A 194 10.75 18.95 16.16
CA PRO A 194 10.85 17.88 15.16
C PRO A 194 9.90 16.71 15.40
N ASP A 195 9.45 16.09 14.31
CA ASP A 195 8.86 14.75 14.20
C ASP A 195 9.52 13.65 15.07
N GLN A 196 10.74 13.89 15.59
CA GLN A 196 11.43 13.02 16.54
C GLN A 196 10.87 13.02 17.97
N ALA A 197 10.29 14.13 18.46
CA ALA A 197 9.65 14.15 19.78
C ALA A 197 8.29 13.44 19.74
N LEU A 198 7.52 13.67 18.68
CA LEU A 198 6.26 12.98 18.36
C LEU A 198 6.42 11.45 18.33
N ARG A 199 7.47 10.94 17.67
CA ARG A 199 7.78 9.50 17.60
C ARG A 199 8.24 8.90 18.93
N LYS A 200 8.70 9.71 19.88
CA LYS A 200 9.25 9.23 21.16
C LYS A 200 8.18 9.07 22.25
N GLN A 201 7.08 9.82 22.20
CA GLN A 201 6.02 9.74 23.23
C GLN A 201 4.82 8.87 22.83
N ALA A 202 4.63 8.57 21.54
CA ALA A 202 3.51 7.75 21.05
C ALA A 202 3.68 6.21 21.20
N ALA A 203 4.67 5.70 21.95
CA ALA A 203 4.95 4.27 21.93
C ALA A 203 5.24 3.64 23.31
N PRO A 204 4.31 2.84 23.85
CA PRO A 204 4.65 1.74 24.76
C PRO A 204 5.27 0.54 24.03
N ASN A 205 5.23 0.46 22.69
CA ASN A 205 5.63 -0.73 21.90
C ASN A 205 6.84 -0.55 20.96
N THR A 206 7.75 0.39 21.24
CA THR A 206 8.95 0.61 20.39
C THR A 206 9.98 -0.53 20.44
N ARG A 207 9.93 -1.42 21.43
CA ARG A 207 10.86 -2.57 21.46
C ARG A 207 10.49 -3.60 20.39
N ARG A 208 9.20 -3.85 20.16
CA ARG A 208 8.73 -4.82 19.15
C ARG A 208 8.92 -4.27 17.73
N GLN A 209 8.49 -3.02 17.46
CA GLN A 209 8.67 -2.39 16.15
C GLN A 209 10.13 -2.14 15.76
N LYS A 210 11.03 -1.79 16.69
CA LYS A 210 12.47 -1.67 16.37
C LYS A 210 13.10 -3.03 16.05
N THR A 211 12.63 -4.09 16.69
CA THR A 211 13.13 -5.45 16.45
C THR A 211 12.58 -6.00 15.14
N GLU A 212 11.31 -5.76 14.83
CA GLU A 212 10.69 -6.05 13.53
C GLU A 212 11.32 -5.23 12.39
N SER A 213 11.60 -3.94 12.62
CA SER A 213 12.32 -3.07 11.66
C SER A 213 13.74 -3.58 11.36
N LYS A 214 14.49 -4.01 12.38
CA LYS A 214 15.83 -4.57 12.21
C LYS A 214 15.78 -5.94 11.54
N TYR A 215 14.79 -6.77 11.90
CA TYR A 215 14.56 -8.10 11.34
C TYR A 215 14.20 -8.01 9.86
N LEU A 216 13.18 -7.23 9.49
CA LEU A 216 12.78 -6.97 8.12
C LEU A 216 13.93 -6.36 7.30
N ARG A 217 14.68 -5.41 7.87
CA ARG A 217 15.87 -4.87 7.19
C ARG A 217 16.92 -5.95 6.94
N SER A 218 17.14 -6.85 7.89
CA SER A 218 18.10 -7.97 7.76
C SER A 218 17.64 -8.98 6.71
N ILE A 219 16.35 -9.30 6.67
CA ILE A 219 15.74 -10.15 5.64
C ILE A 219 15.88 -9.51 4.27
N THR A 220 15.50 -8.23 4.13
CA THR A 220 15.61 -7.52 2.85
C THR A 220 17.06 -7.47 2.37
N MET A 221 18.03 -7.28 3.27
CA MET A 221 19.46 -7.33 2.92
C MET A 221 19.89 -8.74 2.49
N ALA A 222 19.46 -9.78 3.20
CA ALA A 222 19.76 -11.18 2.85
C ALA A 222 19.13 -11.58 1.52
N ALA A 223 17.85 -11.25 1.31
CA ALA A 223 17.12 -11.45 0.06
C ALA A 223 17.77 -10.70 -1.11
N THR A 224 18.20 -9.46 -0.90
CA THR A 224 18.93 -8.68 -1.93
C THR A 224 20.27 -9.34 -2.27
N LYS A 225 21.02 -9.80 -1.26
CA LYS A 225 22.30 -10.49 -1.49
C LYS A 225 22.09 -11.81 -2.24
N PHE A 226 21.08 -12.59 -1.86
CA PHE A 226 20.69 -13.82 -2.54
C PHE A 226 20.27 -13.56 -3.98
N TYR A 227 19.43 -12.54 -4.23
CA TYR A 227 19.03 -12.14 -5.57
C TYR A 227 20.23 -11.77 -6.45
N ARG A 228 21.21 -11.02 -5.94
CA ARG A 228 22.43 -10.70 -6.68
C ARG A 228 23.25 -11.94 -7.06
N LEU A 229 23.29 -12.95 -6.19
CA LEU A 229 23.94 -14.23 -6.50
C LEU A 229 23.20 -14.96 -7.62
N LEU A 230 21.86 -14.98 -7.57
CA LEU A 230 21.03 -15.56 -8.63
C LEU A 230 21.15 -14.82 -9.96
N ASP A 231 21.23 -13.50 -9.93
CA ASP A 231 21.42 -12.67 -11.13
C ASP A 231 22.78 -12.98 -11.78
N SER A 232 23.83 -13.10 -10.96
CA SER A 232 25.16 -13.50 -11.44
C SER A 232 25.23 -14.96 -11.94
N TRP A 233 24.38 -15.85 -11.44
CA TRP A 233 24.36 -17.26 -11.87
C TRP A 233 24.06 -17.43 -13.37
N SER A 234 23.31 -16.48 -13.96
CA SER A 234 23.08 -16.44 -15.40
C SER A 234 24.36 -16.32 -16.23
N ALA A 235 25.39 -15.69 -15.67
CA ALA A 235 26.70 -15.51 -16.32
C ALA A 235 27.70 -16.64 -15.99
N PHE A 236 27.47 -17.41 -14.92
CA PHE A 236 28.42 -18.40 -14.39
C PHE A 236 27.89 -19.83 -14.44
N CYS A 237 27.09 -20.20 -15.45
CA CYS A 237 26.73 -21.60 -15.62
C CYS A 237 28.00 -22.41 -15.94
N PRO A 238 28.44 -23.34 -15.06
CA PRO A 238 29.75 -24.01 -15.19
C PRO A 238 29.85 -24.90 -16.44
N ASN A 239 28.72 -25.25 -17.04
CA ASN A 239 28.63 -25.99 -18.30
C ASN A 239 27.72 -25.19 -19.25
N PRO A 240 28.00 -25.14 -20.56
CA PRO A 240 27.11 -24.54 -21.54
C PRO A 240 25.85 -25.39 -21.68
N CYS A 241 24.91 -25.24 -20.75
CA CYS A 241 23.70 -26.06 -20.67
C CYS A 241 22.71 -25.74 -21.81
N GLY A 242 22.92 -24.67 -22.57
CA GLY A 242 22.04 -24.26 -23.66
C GLY A 242 20.73 -23.60 -23.18
N TYR A 243 20.65 -23.24 -21.89
CA TYR A 243 19.52 -22.58 -21.27
C TYR A 243 19.84 -21.14 -20.88
N THR A 244 18.85 -20.26 -20.97
CA THR A 244 18.86 -18.93 -20.37
C THR A 244 18.38 -19.05 -18.94
N HIS A 245 19.22 -18.70 -17.98
CA HIS A 245 18.84 -18.68 -16.58
C HIS A 245 18.38 -17.26 -16.21
N LYS A 246 17.12 -17.12 -15.79
CA LYS A 246 16.65 -15.91 -15.11
C LYS A 246 16.01 -16.29 -13.79
N ALA A 247 16.23 -15.48 -12.77
CA ALA A 247 15.57 -15.63 -11.50
C ALA A 247 14.83 -14.34 -11.15
N SER A 248 13.65 -14.48 -10.54
CA SER A 248 12.92 -13.39 -9.90
C SER A 248 12.63 -13.80 -8.46
N LEU A 249 12.81 -12.88 -7.52
CA LEU A 249 12.60 -13.15 -6.10
C LEU A 249 11.38 -12.35 -5.64
N GLN A 250 10.40 -13.03 -5.04
CA GLN A 250 9.26 -12.40 -4.39
C GLN A 250 9.28 -12.76 -2.90
N ILE A 251 9.24 -11.73 -2.06
CA ILE A 251 9.05 -11.88 -0.62
C ILE A 251 7.53 -11.86 -0.38
N SER A 252 6.98 -12.95 0.14
CA SER A 252 5.58 -13.01 0.55
C SER A 252 5.53 -13.23 2.06
N GLU A 253 4.98 -12.27 2.79
CA GLU A 253 4.64 -12.50 4.20
C GLU A 253 3.43 -13.43 4.26
N PHE A 254 3.58 -14.56 4.95
CA PHE A 254 2.43 -15.29 5.47
C PHE A 254 2.20 -14.77 6.89
N LEU A 255 1.20 -13.90 7.06
CA LEU A 255 0.50 -13.89 8.34
C LEU A 255 -0.16 -15.26 8.39
N GLY A 256 0.38 -16.17 9.21
CA GLY A 256 -0.09 -17.55 9.31
C GLY A 256 -1.61 -17.59 9.33
N ASP A 257 -2.20 -18.50 8.54
CA ASP A 257 -3.63 -18.75 8.58
C ASP A 257 -4.01 -18.98 10.07
N PRO A 258 -4.92 -18.18 10.65
CA PRO A 258 -5.24 -18.28 12.08
C PRO A 258 -5.66 -19.70 12.51
N HIS A 259 -6.08 -20.53 11.55
CA HIS A 259 -6.43 -21.92 11.79
C HIS A 259 -5.24 -22.87 12.04
N GLU A 260 -4.06 -22.62 11.47
CA GLU A 260 -2.86 -23.44 11.71
C GLU A 260 -2.12 -23.01 12.99
N ALA A 261 -2.18 -21.71 13.33
CA ALA A 261 -1.58 -21.18 14.56
C ALA A 261 -2.18 -21.80 15.83
N THR A 262 -3.45 -22.23 15.77
CA THR A 262 -4.17 -22.82 16.90
C THR A 262 -3.71 -24.25 17.24
N GLN A 263 -3.13 -24.99 16.28
CA GLN A 263 -2.64 -26.35 16.53
C GLN A 263 -1.18 -26.36 17.02
N GLN A 264 -0.34 -25.41 16.61
CA GLN A 264 1.04 -25.32 17.10
C GLN A 264 1.15 -24.66 18.49
N THR A 265 0.24 -23.77 18.88
CA THR A 265 0.25 -23.15 20.22
C THR A 265 -0.17 -24.09 21.36
N ALA A 266 -0.77 -25.25 21.05
CA ALA A 266 -1.15 -26.23 22.06
C ALA A 266 0.02 -27.09 22.58
N GLN A 267 1.19 -27.09 21.92
CA GLN A 267 2.35 -27.91 22.32
C GLN A 267 3.51 -27.12 22.95
N LEU A 268 3.44 -25.80 23.03
CA LEU A 268 4.50 -24.95 23.59
C LEU A 268 3.95 -24.05 24.71
N GLN A 269 3.58 -24.63 25.85
CA GLN A 269 3.12 -23.88 27.03
C GLN A 269 4.17 -23.70 28.13
N HIS A 270 5.45 -24.01 27.90
CA HIS A 270 6.50 -23.69 28.87
C HIS A 270 7.78 -23.19 28.21
N GLY A 271 7.97 -21.87 28.21
CA GLY A 271 9.24 -21.21 27.92
C GLY A 271 9.08 -19.99 27.01
N GLU A 272 9.36 -18.81 27.57
CA GLU A 272 9.60 -17.50 26.95
C GLU A 272 8.90 -17.17 25.61
N ASP A 273 8.03 -16.17 25.69
CA ASP A 273 7.17 -15.62 24.65
C ASP A 273 7.99 -14.98 23.49
N HIS A 274 8.54 -15.83 22.61
CA HIS A 274 9.19 -15.44 21.37
C HIS A 274 8.31 -15.83 20.19
N SER A 275 7.36 -14.95 19.83
CA SER A 275 6.64 -15.07 18.56
C SER A 275 7.64 -14.87 17.41
N TYR A 276 8.24 -15.94 16.91
CA TYR A 276 9.12 -15.87 15.74
C TYR A 276 8.29 -15.67 14.48
N THR A 277 8.49 -14.56 13.78
CA THR A 277 7.91 -14.32 12.47
C THR A 277 8.72 -15.10 11.43
N SER A 278 8.25 -16.26 10.95
CA SER A 278 8.89 -16.93 9.81
C SER A 278 8.62 -16.12 8.53
N VAL A 279 9.63 -15.93 7.69
CA VAL A 279 9.47 -15.28 6.39
C VAL A 279 9.87 -16.27 5.30
N HIS A 280 8.92 -16.61 4.44
CA HIS A 280 9.12 -17.53 3.33
C HIS A 280 9.52 -16.74 2.07
N LEU A 281 10.60 -17.18 1.40
CA LEU A 281 11.11 -16.54 0.19
C LEU A 281 10.70 -17.38 -1.04
N LYS A 282 9.82 -16.86 -1.90
CA LYS A 282 9.46 -17.56 -3.15
C LYS A 282 10.42 -17.13 -4.25
N THR A 283 11.10 -18.11 -4.85
CA THR A 283 12.06 -17.85 -5.94
C THR A 283 11.52 -18.42 -7.24
N LEU A 284 11.25 -17.55 -8.21
CA LEU A 284 10.84 -17.95 -9.54
C LEU A 284 12.07 -18.18 -10.41
N PHE A 285 12.19 -19.37 -10.97
CA PHE A 285 13.25 -19.70 -11.94
C PHE A 285 12.66 -19.80 -13.34
N LEU A 286 13.36 -19.21 -14.29
CA LEU A 286 13.16 -19.44 -15.72
C LEU A 286 14.40 -20.17 -16.24
N LEU A 287 14.19 -21.35 -16.80
CA LEU A 287 15.22 -22.20 -17.40
C LEU A 287 14.79 -22.51 -18.83
N ASP A 288 14.99 -21.55 -19.73
CA ASP A 288 14.50 -21.69 -21.11
C ASP A 288 15.60 -22.12 -22.06
N ARG A 289 15.31 -23.09 -22.91
CA ARG A 289 16.21 -23.45 -24.01
C ARG A 289 16.24 -22.30 -25.01
N ILE A 290 17.44 -21.90 -25.45
CA ILE A 290 17.59 -20.82 -26.43
C ILE A 290 16.77 -21.18 -27.69
N GLY A 291 15.71 -20.39 -27.97
CA GLY A 291 14.81 -20.57 -29.13
C GLY A 291 13.43 -21.18 -28.85
N ALA A 292 13.14 -21.64 -27.62
CA ALA A 292 11.79 -22.11 -27.22
C ALA A 292 10.94 -20.98 -26.61
N GLN A 293 9.61 -21.13 -26.59
CA GLN A 293 8.75 -20.19 -25.85
C GLN A 293 8.96 -20.34 -24.33
N PRO A 294 9.06 -19.22 -23.59
CA PRO A 294 9.37 -19.23 -22.17
C PRO A 294 8.25 -19.87 -21.34
N THR A 295 8.58 -20.84 -20.48
CA THR A 295 7.63 -21.40 -19.49
C THR A 295 8.12 -21.13 -18.08
N TRP A 296 7.47 -20.17 -17.41
CA TRP A 296 7.78 -19.82 -16.03
C TRP A 296 7.30 -20.91 -15.06
N ASN A 297 8.18 -21.38 -14.17
CA ASN A 297 7.82 -22.37 -13.16
C ASN A 297 8.19 -21.88 -11.75
N TRP A 298 7.18 -21.59 -10.92
CA TRP A 298 7.37 -21.15 -9.55
C TRP A 298 7.87 -22.30 -8.68
N LYS A 299 9.01 -22.13 -8.03
CA LYS A 299 9.46 -23.05 -6.97
C LYS A 299 9.55 -22.29 -5.64
N ALA A 300 8.74 -22.69 -4.67
CA ALA A 300 8.87 -22.16 -3.31
C ALA A 300 10.15 -22.74 -2.68
N VAL A 301 10.92 -21.90 -1.98
CA VAL A 301 12.07 -22.34 -1.19
C VAL A 301 11.87 -21.82 0.22
N ASP A 302 11.67 -22.73 1.16
CA ASP A 302 11.57 -22.35 2.56
C ASP A 302 12.96 -22.03 3.11
N VAL A 303 13.10 -20.83 3.67
CA VAL A 303 14.35 -20.39 4.27
C VAL A 303 14.13 -20.23 5.76
N GLU A 304 14.50 -21.24 6.52
CA GLU A 304 14.52 -21.14 7.98
C GLU A 304 15.70 -20.29 8.44
N PRO A 305 15.50 -19.32 9.34
CA PRO A 305 16.59 -18.57 9.93
C PRO A 305 17.46 -19.53 10.77
N ARG A 306 18.71 -19.74 10.36
CA ARG A 306 19.71 -20.48 11.15
C ARG A 306 19.92 -19.77 12.49
N LEU A 307 19.31 -20.27 13.55
CA LEU A 307 19.83 -20.08 14.90
C LEU A 307 21.21 -20.74 14.96
N GLN A 308 22.14 -20.11 15.70
CA GLN A 308 23.54 -20.50 15.84
C GLN A 308 23.71 -22.01 16.09
N LEU A 309 23.91 -22.77 15.02
CA LEU A 309 24.46 -24.12 15.11
C LEU A 309 25.96 -23.95 15.34
N GLN A 310 26.46 -24.57 16.40
CA GLN A 310 27.87 -24.84 16.60
C GLN A 310 28.49 -25.40 15.31
N PRO A 311 29.80 -25.20 15.08
CA PRO A 311 30.45 -25.60 13.84
C PRO A 311 30.39 -27.12 13.66
N ALA A 312 29.39 -27.60 12.92
CA ALA A 312 29.31 -28.99 12.50
C ALA A 312 30.25 -29.17 11.31
N SER A 313 31.35 -29.84 11.58
CA SER A 313 32.26 -30.43 10.61
C SER A 313 31.53 -31.30 9.59
N THR A 314 32.00 -31.22 8.34
CA THR A 314 31.72 -32.10 7.18
C THR A 314 30.43 -31.80 6.41
N ILE A 315 30.61 -31.14 5.26
CA ILE A 315 29.60 -30.99 4.21
C ILE A 315 29.43 -32.35 3.54
N THR A 316 28.31 -33.02 3.78
CA THR A 316 27.89 -34.15 2.95
C THR A 316 27.13 -33.60 1.74
N ARG A 317 27.54 -34.08 0.57
CA ARG A 317 27.03 -33.80 -0.78
C ARG A 317 25.50 -33.79 -0.83
N CYS A 318 24.93 -32.75 -1.42
CA CYS A 318 23.50 -32.69 -1.75
C CYS A 318 23.29 -33.55 -3.01
N GLU A 319 22.78 -34.77 -2.87
CA GLU A 319 22.36 -35.62 -3.99
C GLU A 319 20.91 -35.27 -4.34
N LEU A 320 20.71 -34.78 -5.57
CA LEU A 320 19.39 -34.62 -6.18
C LEU A 320 18.81 -36.01 -6.44
N THR A 321 17.73 -36.36 -5.77
CA THR A 321 16.99 -37.60 -6.04
C THR A 321 16.29 -37.50 -7.40
N SER A 322 16.57 -38.48 -8.26
CA SER A 322 16.16 -38.59 -9.66
C SER A 322 14.70 -38.99 -9.86
N HIS A 323 13.78 -38.43 -9.08
CA HIS A 323 12.35 -38.78 -9.14
C HIS A 323 11.51 -37.65 -9.72
N GLU A 324 11.76 -37.30 -10.98
CA GLU A 324 10.85 -36.55 -11.87
C GLU A 324 11.47 -36.48 -13.28
N MET A 325 11.53 -37.63 -13.97
CA MET A 325 11.75 -37.67 -15.42
C MET A 325 10.45 -38.12 -16.09
N PRO A 326 9.86 -37.33 -16.99
CA PRO A 326 8.80 -37.82 -17.86
C PRO A 326 9.43 -38.57 -19.05
N TYR A 327 9.07 -39.84 -19.15
CA TYR A 327 8.97 -40.69 -20.34
C TYR A 327 10.19 -40.87 -21.27
N THR A 328 10.58 -42.14 -21.34
CA THR A 328 11.46 -42.84 -22.29
C THR A 328 11.25 -42.47 -23.76
N PHE A 329 12.32 -42.13 -24.47
CA PHE A 329 12.39 -42.23 -25.93
C PHE A 329 12.68 -43.67 -26.34
N GLY A 330 11.89 -44.17 -27.29
CA GLY A 330 12.03 -45.49 -27.88
C GLY A 330 13.32 -45.66 -28.69
N THR A 331 13.86 -46.86 -28.63
CA THR A 331 14.94 -47.37 -29.46
C THR A 331 14.48 -47.48 -30.92
N PHE A 332 15.24 -46.91 -31.84
CA PHE A 332 15.25 -47.31 -33.25
C PHE A 332 16.53 -48.11 -33.51
N ASN A 333 16.36 -49.27 -34.16
CA ASN A 333 17.43 -50.03 -34.80
C ASN A 333 17.98 -49.28 -36.03
#